data_AF-A0A843BWE1-F1
#
_entry.id   AF-A0A843BWE1-F1
#
_cell.length_a   1.000
_cell.length_b   1.000
_cell.length_c   1.000
_cell.angle_alpha   90.00
_cell.angle_beta   90.00
_cell.angle_gamma   90.00
#
_symmetry.space_group_name_H-M   'P 1'
#
loop_
_entity.id
_entity.type
_entity.pdbx_description
1 polymer ?
#
loop_
_entity_poly.entity_id
_entity_poly.type
_entity_poly.pdbx_seq_one_letter_code
_entity_poly.pdbx_strand_id
1 'polypeptide(L)'
;MMKWLYEKENRYKFLLIFGVVMLILPITMQVIADYRLRDNQKIVFTDIKGNSIFNTYYPGDRNFGVMLFHGMGEDQTSLDLYTSQFSQQGLHVFCTDFSGHGRSSGLIPSGNNSVNDLALQVLRAKTKFKELSGLEDSEIFLLGHSMGAGGIMKAVTIDSNPVNGCIILGSALGASNDNETTTWVDELGPTNPMSNILIVTGAWDDVAPPPRAMSLYYKLANETDIVHPQSTYSLTPEGLVKEITIFKYMTHTHESMSARSVLWMGNWIERIVQNKHPAYSHITPDDYEQWLVPFDFLDFRIWGLLMELGGIFVALIFGTKLLGLKQEQLLIVEKEENESSDQQTENSKLAITNIKKFIGYKLLIWLGGAVIAIIIALNLAYLPNGIPYFTLLFVCPISGYGLMMLILYSLDRMPGLVGKWRPKIKQIKENMNWRIILFGLVVFGIITAVFSYFISSSLYHVFPLNIRLLWLAIFTVLSLPGFYFLQIEAKLIRNYSEVKDHHTKLNSLAFLAPFIIGALYILFSGTIIYFIDALNDIIILSVIILVGNLMQKIWKKPFLTALLQSFLLFFLLLPRGQMTLLF
;
A
#
# COMPACT_ATOMS: atom_id res chain seq x y z
N MET A 1 16.00 3.58 38.21
CA MET A 1 15.11 3.49 37.02
C MET A 1 13.62 3.63 37.37
N MET A 2 13.05 2.85 38.30
CA MET A 2 11.61 2.94 38.62
C MET A 2 11.13 4.32 39.10
N LYS A 3 11.86 5.00 40.01
CA LYS A 3 11.50 6.36 40.49
C LYS A 3 11.42 7.40 39.36
N TRP A 4 12.29 7.31 38.35
CA TRP A 4 12.34 8.25 37.22
C TRP A 4 11.10 8.15 36.32
N LEU A 5 10.52 6.95 36.17
CA LEU A 5 9.31 6.71 35.37
C LEU A 5 8.00 7.16 36.04
N TYR A 6 8.04 7.57 37.31
CA TYR A 6 6.84 8.10 37.99
C TYR A 6 6.45 9.46 37.45
N GLU A 7 7.41 10.31 37.10
CA GLU A 7 7.14 11.61 36.48
C GLU A 7 6.53 11.42 35.08
N LYS A 8 5.38 12.07 34.84
CA LYS A 8 4.61 11.95 33.59
C LYS A 8 5.44 12.33 32.37
N GLU A 9 6.26 13.38 32.49
CA GLU A 9 7.14 13.84 31.41
C GLU A 9 8.19 12.78 31.05
N ASN A 10 8.89 12.22 32.05
CA ASN A 10 9.92 11.20 31.84
C ASN A 10 9.33 9.92 31.22
N ARG A 11 8.13 9.52 31.66
CA ARG A 11 7.40 8.40 31.05
C ARG A 11 7.10 8.63 29.58
N TYR A 12 6.65 9.83 29.21
CA TYR A 12 6.38 10.17 27.81
C TYR A 12 7.65 10.25 26.97
N LYS A 13 8.76 10.79 27.53
CA LYS A 13 10.07 10.76 26.88
C LYS A 13 10.55 9.34 26.62
N PHE A 14 10.47 8.46 27.62
CA PHE A 14 10.84 7.06 27.48
C PHE A 14 10.04 6.38 26.37
N LEU A 15 8.71 6.53 26.38
CA LEU A 15 7.84 5.91 25.38
C LEU A 15 8.07 6.49 23.98
N LEU A 16 8.32 7.80 23.85
CA LEU A 16 8.71 8.41 22.58
C LEU A 16 10.02 7.81 22.06
N ILE A 17 11.06 7.72 22.90
CA ILE A 17 12.34 7.11 22.51
C ILE A 17 12.16 5.66 22.11
N PHE A 18 11.39 4.89 22.90
CA PHE A 18 11.07 3.50 22.59
C PHE A 18 10.37 3.36 21.24
N GLY A 19 9.35 4.19 20.96
CA GLY A 19 8.66 4.20 19.66
C GLY A 19 9.60 4.56 18.51
N VAL A 20 10.51 5.52 18.70
CA VAL A 20 11.53 5.88 17.69
C VAL A 20 12.52 4.75 17.46
N VAL A 21 12.96 4.04 18.50
CA VAL A 21 13.85 2.87 18.36
C VAL A 21 13.15 1.72 17.63
N MET A 22 11.89 1.43 17.98
CA MET A 22 11.08 0.43 17.26
C MET A 22 10.88 0.77 15.78
N LEU A 23 10.89 2.05 15.44
CA LEU A 23 10.82 2.53 14.06
C LEU A 23 12.18 2.43 13.33
N ILE A 24 13.27 2.88 13.94
CA ILE A 24 14.58 2.98 13.26
C ILE A 24 15.26 1.62 13.14
N LEU A 25 15.08 0.72 14.11
CA LEU A 25 15.80 -0.54 14.14
C LEU A 25 15.45 -1.44 12.93
N PRO A 26 14.18 -1.71 12.61
CA PRO A 26 13.85 -2.57 11.48
C PRO A 26 14.19 -1.93 10.13
N ILE A 27 13.99 -0.62 9.98
CA ILE A 27 14.47 0.17 8.83
C ILE A 27 15.97 -0.04 8.62
N THR A 28 16.77 0.07 9.69
CA THR A 28 18.23 -0.08 9.59
C THR A 28 18.62 -1.50 9.15
N MET A 29 17.98 -2.52 9.73
CA MET A 29 18.22 -3.92 9.37
C MET A 29 17.82 -4.21 7.92
N GLN A 30 16.71 -3.65 7.46
CA GLN A 30 16.26 -3.74 6.08
C GLN A 30 17.26 -3.08 5.11
N VAL A 31 17.75 -1.87 5.42
CA VAL A 31 18.79 -1.19 4.62
C VAL A 31 20.06 -2.03 4.52
N ILE A 32 20.44 -2.73 5.59
CA ILE A 32 21.61 -3.61 5.62
C ILE A 32 21.36 -4.84 4.72
N ALA A 33 20.18 -5.45 4.80
CA ALA A 33 19.85 -6.63 4.00
C ALA A 33 19.72 -6.34 2.51
N ASP A 34 19.19 -5.16 2.17
CA ASP A 34 19.03 -4.71 0.79
C ASP A 34 20.29 -4.03 0.25
N TYR A 35 21.42 -4.07 0.97
CA TYR A 35 22.65 -3.42 0.54
C TYR A 35 23.10 -3.87 -0.86
N ARG A 36 22.92 -5.15 -1.20
CA ARG A 36 23.23 -5.70 -2.55
C ARG A 36 22.36 -5.11 -3.66
N LEU A 37 21.15 -4.63 -3.33
CA LEU A 37 20.26 -4.02 -4.31
C LEU A 37 20.71 -2.61 -4.73
N ARG A 38 21.75 -2.04 -4.11
CA ARG A 38 22.27 -0.71 -4.46
C ARG A 38 23.03 -0.68 -5.78
N ASP A 39 23.64 -1.80 -6.18
CA ASP A 39 24.43 -1.91 -7.40
C ASP A 39 23.55 -2.16 -8.65
N ASN A 40 22.33 -1.61 -8.64
CA ASN A 40 21.37 -1.78 -9.70
C ASN A 40 21.62 -0.85 -10.90
N GLN A 41 21.14 -1.26 -12.06
CA GLN A 41 21.17 -0.50 -13.30
C GLN A 41 19.74 -0.21 -13.75
N LYS A 42 19.45 1.08 -14.02
CA LYS A 42 18.14 1.51 -14.51
C LYS A 42 18.11 1.44 -16.02
N ILE A 43 17.19 0.66 -16.57
CA ILE A 43 17.10 0.37 -18.00
C ILE A 43 15.75 0.84 -18.51
N VAL A 44 15.76 1.63 -19.58
CA VAL A 44 14.53 2.07 -20.24
C VAL A 44 14.58 1.66 -21.71
N PHE A 45 13.53 0.99 -22.17
CA PHE A 45 13.33 0.70 -23.59
C PHE A 45 11.95 1.15 -24.04
N THR A 46 11.73 1.28 -25.34
CA THR A 46 10.42 1.63 -25.90
C THR A 46 9.66 0.37 -26.30
N ASP A 47 8.38 0.25 -25.97
CA ASP A 47 7.51 -0.86 -26.40
C ASP A 47 7.02 -0.69 -27.87
N ILE A 48 6.18 -1.62 -28.35
CA ILE A 48 5.63 -1.58 -29.72
C ILE A 48 4.72 -0.36 -29.98
N LYS A 49 4.21 0.27 -28.92
CA LYS A 49 3.27 1.40 -28.97
C LYS A 49 3.96 2.75 -28.72
N GLY A 50 5.28 2.76 -28.54
CA GLY A 50 6.03 3.98 -28.26
C GLY A 50 6.12 4.34 -26.77
N ASN A 51 5.61 3.50 -25.85
CA ASN A 51 5.70 3.75 -24.42
C ASN A 51 7.11 3.44 -23.92
N SER A 52 7.67 4.31 -23.08
CA SER A 52 8.86 4.00 -22.28
C SER A 52 8.53 2.98 -21.18
N ILE A 53 9.23 1.84 -21.22
CA ILE A 53 9.17 0.76 -20.23
C ILE A 53 10.41 0.85 -19.34
N PHE A 54 10.18 1.07 -18.05
CA PHE A 54 11.21 1.19 -17.03
C PHE A 54 11.49 -0.17 -16.39
N ASN A 55 12.77 -0.48 -16.21
CA ASN A 55 13.24 -1.73 -15.64
C ASN A 55 14.41 -1.47 -14.70
N THR A 56 14.62 -2.38 -13.77
CA THR A 56 15.80 -2.39 -12.89
C THR A 56 16.51 -3.72 -13.00
N TYR A 57 17.79 -3.68 -13.37
CA TYR A 57 18.66 -4.83 -13.46
C TYR A 57 19.59 -4.89 -12.25
N TYR A 58 19.67 -6.06 -11.63
CA TYR A 58 20.57 -6.38 -10.52
C TYR A 58 21.54 -7.46 -11.01
N PRO A 59 22.84 -7.13 -11.18
CA PRO A 59 23.83 -8.12 -11.61
C PRO A 59 24.01 -9.20 -10.54
N GLY A 60 24.11 -10.46 -11.00
CA GLY A 60 24.46 -11.63 -10.21
C GLY A 60 25.87 -12.13 -10.52
N ASP A 61 26.28 -13.18 -9.83
CA ASP A 61 27.57 -13.86 -10.01
C ASP A 61 27.43 -15.29 -10.57
N ARG A 62 26.18 -15.75 -10.76
CA ARG A 62 25.85 -17.07 -11.34
C ARG A 62 25.37 -16.94 -12.76
N ASN A 63 25.60 -17.98 -13.56
CA ASN A 63 25.12 -18.10 -14.94
C ASN A 63 23.61 -18.42 -15.03
N PHE A 64 22.79 -17.88 -14.13
CA PHE A 64 21.34 -18.01 -14.17
C PHE A 64 20.72 -16.70 -13.68
N GLY A 65 19.51 -16.42 -14.16
CA GLY A 65 18.82 -15.20 -13.83
C GLY A 65 17.32 -15.33 -13.82
N VAL A 66 16.65 -14.41 -13.15
CA VAL A 66 15.20 -14.37 -13.01
C VAL A 66 14.66 -12.99 -13.38
N MET A 67 13.61 -13.00 -14.19
CA MET A 67 12.88 -11.81 -14.57
C MET A 67 11.57 -11.72 -13.79
N LEU A 68 11.28 -10.56 -13.21
CA LEU A 68 10.14 -10.34 -12.31
C LEU A 68 9.12 -9.39 -12.94
N PHE A 69 7.86 -9.83 -12.98
CA PHE A 69 6.73 -9.12 -13.59
C PHE A 69 5.56 -8.98 -12.61
N HIS A 70 5.23 -7.74 -12.26
CA HIS A 70 4.25 -7.42 -11.21
C HIS A 70 2.78 -7.62 -11.65
N GLY A 71 1.86 -7.60 -10.68
CA GLY A 71 0.41 -7.67 -10.90
C GLY A 71 -0.23 -6.36 -11.34
N MET A 72 -1.54 -6.36 -11.59
CA MET A 72 -2.25 -5.15 -12.02
C MET A 72 -2.35 -4.14 -10.88
N GLY A 73 -2.00 -2.88 -11.14
CA GLY A 73 -2.00 -1.81 -10.13
C GLY A 73 -0.75 -1.78 -9.25
N GLU A 74 0.15 -2.74 -9.41
CA GLU A 74 1.44 -2.78 -8.75
C GLU A 74 2.53 -2.09 -9.60
N ASP A 75 3.76 -2.16 -9.13
CA ASP A 75 4.98 -1.87 -9.88
C ASP A 75 6.06 -2.88 -9.46
N GLN A 76 7.25 -2.82 -10.03
CA GLN A 76 8.32 -3.77 -9.72
C GLN A 76 8.70 -3.84 -8.22
N THR A 77 8.39 -2.81 -7.42
CA THR A 77 8.71 -2.79 -5.98
C THR A 77 7.81 -3.71 -5.15
N SER A 78 6.66 -4.12 -5.69
CA SER A 78 5.84 -5.17 -5.04
C SER A 78 6.57 -6.50 -4.95
N LEU A 79 7.61 -6.71 -5.78
CA LEU A 79 8.43 -7.91 -5.82
C LEU A 79 9.84 -7.69 -5.23
N ASP A 80 10.04 -6.64 -4.41
CA ASP A 80 11.35 -6.36 -3.79
C ASP A 80 11.80 -7.50 -2.86
N LEU A 81 10.87 -8.24 -2.24
CA LEU A 81 11.20 -9.41 -1.43
C LEU A 81 11.85 -10.52 -2.27
N TYR A 82 11.27 -10.80 -3.44
CA TYR A 82 11.83 -11.75 -4.42
C TYR A 82 13.17 -11.26 -4.96
N THR A 83 13.24 -9.98 -5.32
CA THR A 83 14.46 -9.34 -5.82
C THR A 83 15.60 -9.49 -4.83
N SER A 84 15.36 -9.16 -3.56
CA SER A 84 16.34 -9.31 -2.47
C SER A 84 16.78 -10.76 -2.33
N GLN A 85 15.84 -11.71 -2.26
CA GLN A 85 16.19 -13.12 -2.06
C GLN A 85 17.02 -13.67 -3.22
N PHE A 86 16.57 -13.45 -4.46
CA PHE A 86 17.26 -14.00 -5.62
C PHE A 86 18.63 -13.35 -5.83
N SER A 87 18.76 -12.05 -5.59
CA SER A 87 20.06 -11.36 -5.62
C SER A 87 21.02 -11.86 -4.52
N GLN A 88 20.51 -12.18 -3.32
CA GLN A 88 21.32 -12.80 -2.25
C GLN A 88 21.83 -14.20 -2.64
N GLN A 89 21.06 -14.94 -3.44
CA GLN A 89 21.45 -16.24 -4.01
C GLN A 89 22.43 -16.13 -5.20
N GLY A 90 22.82 -14.91 -5.59
CA GLY A 90 23.77 -14.69 -6.67
C GLY A 90 23.15 -14.69 -8.08
N LEU A 91 21.82 -14.77 -8.18
CA LEU A 91 21.11 -14.74 -9.46
C LEU A 91 21.13 -13.32 -10.03
N HIS A 92 21.21 -13.23 -11.36
CA HIS A 92 20.85 -11.99 -12.04
C HIS A 92 19.35 -11.75 -11.87
N VAL A 93 18.94 -10.52 -11.54
CA VAL A 93 17.51 -10.19 -11.39
C VAL A 93 17.14 -9.03 -12.31
N PHE A 94 16.01 -9.13 -13.01
CA PHE A 94 15.52 -8.07 -13.90
C PHE A 94 14.04 -7.80 -13.66
N CYS A 95 13.73 -6.65 -13.07
CA CYS A 95 12.37 -6.29 -12.70
C CYS A 95 11.80 -5.28 -13.69
N THR A 96 10.55 -5.46 -14.12
CA THR A 96 9.92 -4.66 -15.17
C THR A 96 8.67 -3.95 -14.64
N ASP A 97 8.55 -2.64 -14.87
CA ASP A 97 7.28 -1.92 -14.73
C ASP A 97 6.53 -2.02 -16.07
N PHE A 98 5.36 -2.65 -16.12
CA PHE A 98 4.56 -2.68 -17.36
C PHE A 98 4.07 -1.28 -17.76
N SER A 99 3.72 -1.09 -19.03
CA SER A 99 3.09 0.16 -19.50
C SER A 99 1.90 0.57 -18.60
N GLY A 100 1.82 1.85 -18.26
CA GLY A 100 0.78 2.40 -17.37
C GLY A 100 0.99 2.14 -15.87
N HIS A 101 2.08 1.47 -15.49
CA HIS A 101 2.42 1.13 -14.11
C HIS A 101 3.77 1.73 -13.68
N GLY A 102 3.96 1.88 -12.37
CA GLY A 102 5.20 2.36 -11.78
C GLY A 102 5.78 3.59 -12.48
N ARG A 103 7.01 3.45 -12.97
CA ARG A 103 7.75 4.50 -13.69
C ARG A 103 7.61 4.42 -15.21
N SER A 104 6.92 3.39 -15.72
CA SER A 104 6.63 3.25 -17.14
C SER A 104 5.53 4.22 -17.59
N SER A 105 5.61 4.64 -18.84
CA SER A 105 4.59 5.48 -19.46
C SER A 105 3.47 4.63 -20.06
N GLY A 106 2.48 5.27 -20.67
CA GLY A 106 1.33 4.60 -21.27
C GLY A 106 0.13 4.51 -20.32
N LEU A 107 -0.88 3.75 -20.73
CA LEU A 107 -2.10 3.48 -19.97
C LEU A 107 -2.11 2.03 -19.50
N ILE A 108 -2.89 1.74 -18.45
CA ILE A 108 -3.10 0.38 -17.99
C ILE A 108 -3.76 -0.40 -19.13
N PRO A 109 -3.16 -1.51 -19.59
CA PRO A 109 -3.77 -2.36 -20.60
C PRO A 109 -5.14 -2.87 -20.13
N SER A 110 -6.18 -2.71 -20.94
CA SER A 110 -7.52 -3.25 -20.67
C SER A 110 -7.99 -4.21 -21.77
N GLY A 111 -8.79 -5.20 -21.41
CA GLY A 111 -9.33 -6.23 -22.33
C GLY A 111 -8.29 -7.24 -22.83
N ASN A 112 -8.64 -8.14 -23.75
CA ASN A 112 -7.77 -9.26 -24.15
C ASN A 112 -6.50 -8.85 -24.91
N ASN A 113 -6.56 -7.73 -25.65
CA ASN A 113 -5.39 -7.16 -26.32
C ASN A 113 -4.27 -6.83 -25.31
N SER A 114 -4.62 -6.63 -24.04
CA SER A 114 -3.64 -6.41 -22.96
C SER A 114 -2.63 -7.54 -22.83
N VAL A 115 -3.06 -8.81 -22.90
CA VAL A 115 -2.16 -9.94 -22.63
C VAL A 115 -1.11 -10.08 -23.73
N ASN A 116 -1.49 -9.83 -24.99
CA ASN A 116 -0.53 -9.80 -26.11
C ASN A 116 0.46 -8.65 -25.96
N ASP A 117 0.00 -7.45 -25.60
CA ASP A 117 0.89 -6.31 -25.36
C ASP A 117 1.88 -6.59 -24.23
N LEU A 118 1.40 -7.17 -23.12
CA LEU A 118 2.21 -7.58 -21.99
C LEU A 118 3.25 -8.63 -22.40
N ALA A 119 2.84 -9.65 -23.16
CA ALA A 119 3.74 -10.67 -23.68
C ALA A 119 4.86 -10.08 -24.54
N LEU A 120 4.54 -9.12 -25.42
CA LEU A 120 5.55 -8.44 -26.23
C LEU A 120 6.49 -7.56 -25.39
N GLN A 121 6.00 -6.96 -24.29
CA GLN A 121 6.86 -6.27 -23.32
C GLN A 121 7.79 -7.25 -22.59
N VAL A 122 7.29 -8.43 -22.18
CA VAL A 122 8.09 -9.51 -21.58
C VAL A 122 9.21 -9.94 -22.52
N LEU A 123 8.91 -10.19 -23.80
CA LEU A 123 9.92 -10.62 -24.77
C LEU A 123 10.99 -9.54 -25.02
N ARG A 124 10.60 -8.27 -25.10
CA ARG A 124 11.56 -7.15 -25.22
C ARG A 124 12.42 -7.00 -23.97
N ALA A 125 11.82 -7.14 -22.79
CA ALA A 125 12.55 -7.16 -21.53
C ALA A 125 13.54 -8.34 -21.51
N LYS A 126 13.15 -9.51 -22.01
CA LYS A 126 14.03 -10.70 -22.09
C LYS A 126 15.24 -10.45 -22.97
N THR A 127 15.04 -9.87 -24.16
CA THR A 127 16.16 -9.48 -25.04
C THR A 127 17.13 -8.54 -24.32
N LYS A 128 16.61 -7.52 -23.63
CA LYS A 128 17.45 -6.58 -22.87
C LYS A 128 18.15 -7.24 -21.69
N PHE A 129 17.49 -8.18 -21.02
CA PHE A 129 18.10 -8.93 -19.94
C PHE A 129 19.29 -9.77 -20.43
N LYS A 130 19.13 -10.50 -21.55
CA LYS A 130 20.23 -11.25 -22.19
C LYS A 130 21.41 -10.34 -22.55
N GLU A 131 21.14 -9.18 -23.16
CA GLU A 131 22.18 -8.21 -23.53
C GLU A 131 23.01 -7.75 -22.31
N LEU A 132 22.37 -7.58 -21.15
CA LEU A 132 23.02 -7.08 -19.94
C LEU A 132 23.70 -8.18 -19.13
N SER A 133 23.09 -9.36 -19.03
CA SER A 133 23.57 -10.46 -18.20
C SER A 133 24.53 -11.40 -18.93
N GLY A 134 24.47 -11.44 -20.27
CA GLY A 134 25.19 -12.43 -21.07
C GLY A 134 24.61 -13.84 -20.98
N LEU A 135 23.43 -14.00 -20.38
CA LEU A 135 22.75 -15.29 -20.23
C LEU A 135 22.07 -15.75 -21.52
N GLU A 136 22.01 -17.06 -21.69
CA GLU A 136 21.18 -17.70 -22.72
C GLU A 136 19.74 -17.93 -22.24
N ASP A 137 18.82 -18.22 -23.18
CA ASP A 137 17.41 -18.42 -22.83
C ASP A 137 17.20 -19.58 -21.83
N SER A 138 17.98 -20.67 -21.99
CA SER A 138 18.01 -21.81 -21.07
C SER A 138 18.57 -21.51 -19.68
N GLU A 139 19.07 -20.30 -19.45
CA GLU A 139 19.58 -19.85 -18.15
C GLU A 139 18.64 -18.85 -17.46
N ILE A 140 17.52 -18.50 -18.12
CA ILE A 140 16.56 -17.50 -17.65
C ILE A 140 15.32 -18.19 -17.07
N PHE A 141 14.85 -17.63 -15.96
CA PHE A 141 13.55 -17.92 -15.36
C PHE A 141 12.65 -16.69 -15.47
N LEU A 142 11.36 -16.90 -15.69
CA LEU A 142 10.36 -15.83 -15.66
C LEU A 142 9.46 -16.03 -14.45
N LEU A 143 9.21 -14.98 -13.66
CA LEU A 143 8.25 -14.99 -12.56
C LEU A 143 7.25 -13.86 -12.79
N GLY A 144 5.96 -14.21 -12.82
CA GLY A 144 4.87 -13.27 -12.98
C GLY A 144 3.84 -13.41 -11.87
N HIS A 145 3.38 -12.29 -11.33
CA HIS A 145 2.26 -12.23 -10.38
C HIS A 145 0.98 -11.76 -11.07
N SER A 146 -0.15 -12.42 -10.85
CA SER A 146 -1.48 -12.00 -11.33
C SER A 146 -1.48 -11.67 -12.84
N MET A 147 -1.68 -10.39 -13.21
CA MET A 147 -1.56 -9.91 -14.60
C MET A 147 -0.20 -10.26 -15.25
N GLY A 148 0.91 -10.08 -14.53
CA GLY A 148 2.24 -10.43 -15.00
C GLY A 148 2.39 -11.92 -15.28
N ALA A 149 1.71 -12.78 -14.53
CA ALA A 149 1.66 -14.22 -14.76
C ALA A 149 1.01 -14.55 -16.12
N GLY A 150 -0.07 -13.84 -16.47
CA GLY A 150 -0.69 -13.91 -17.78
C GLY A 150 0.23 -13.47 -18.91
N GLY A 151 0.92 -12.33 -18.72
CA GLY A 151 1.89 -11.80 -19.67
C GLY A 151 3.04 -12.77 -19.96
N ILE A 152 3.66 -13.35 -18.92
CA ILE A 152 4.76 -14.30 -19.12
C ILE A 152 4.29 -15.60 -19.75
N MET A 153 3.11 -16.12 -19.38
CA MET A 153 2.60 -17.36 -19.96
C MET A 153 2.35 -17.20 -21.45
N LYS A 154 1.71 -16.09 -21.86
CA LYS A 154 1.51 -15.81 -23.28
C LYS A 154 2.84 -15.60 -24.00
N ALA A 155 3.82 -14.94 -23.37
CA ALA A 155 5.14 -14.73 -23.96
C ALA A 155 5.82 -16.06 -24.29
N VAL A 156 5.85 -17.01 -23.35
CA VAL A 156 6.52 -18.32 -23.58
C VAL A 156 5.76 -19.25 -24.52
N THR A 157 4.47 -19.02 -24.74
CA THR A 157 3.70 -19.72 -25.79
C THR A 157 4.06 -19.25 -27.19
N ILE A 158 4.38 -17.96 -27.38
CA ILE A 158 4.67 -17.38 -28.70
C ILE A 158 6.17 -17.29 -29.01
N ASP A 159 7.02 -17.49 -28.01
CA ASP A 159 8.47 -17.45 -28.15
C ASP A 159 9.02 -18.78 -28.67
N SER A 160 9.85 -18.72 -29.70
CA SER A 160 10.53 -19.90 -30.24
C SER A 160 11.73 -20.34 -29.41
N ASN A 161 12.21 -19.51 -28.47
CA ASN A 161 13.38 -19.78 -27.64
C ASN A 161 12.94 -19.99 -26.18
N PRO A 162 12.72 -21.25 -25.76
CA PRO A 162 12.18 -21.55 -24.45
C PRO A 162 13.11 -21.09 -23.34
N VAL A 163 12.52 -20.51 -22.30
CA VAL A 163 13.21 -20.23 -21.04
C VAL A 163 13.35 -21.50 -20.21
N ASN A 164 14.26 -21.51 -19.23
CA ASN A 164 14.44 -22.67 -18.36
C ASN A 164 13.19 -22.97 -17.54
N GLY A 165 12.54 -21.93 -17.01
CA GLY A 165 11.32 -22.10 -16.22
C GLY A 165 10.44 -20.87 -16.12
N CYS A 166 9.16 -21.11 -15.87
CA CYS A 166 8.14 -20.10 -15.60
C CYS A 166 7.51 -20.33 -14.24
N ILE A 167 7.42 -19.27 -13.44
CA ILE A 167 6.81 -19.26 -12.13
C ILE A 167 5.57 -18.37 -12.19
N ILE A 168 4.42 -19.01 -12.02
CA ILE A 168 3.09 -18.44 -12.17
C ILE A 168 2.53 -18.23 -10.76
N LEU A 169 2.52 -16.99 -10.29
CA LEU A 169 2.03 -16.61 -8.97
C LEU A 169 0.65 -15.97 -9.08
N GLY A 170 -0.37 -16.55 -8.44
CA GLY A 170 -1.70 -15.93 -8.34
C GLY A 170 -2.39 -15.68 -9.67
N SER A 171 -2.22 -16.58 -10.64
CA SER A 171 -2.69 -16.31 -11.99
C SER A 171 -4.18 -16.60 -12.16
N ALA A 172 -4.91 -15.61 -12.69
CA ALA A 172 -6.31 -15.77 -13.08
C ALA A 172 -6.51 -16.44 -14.46
N LEU A 173 -5.46 -17.05 -15.03
CA LEU A 173 -5.54 -17.84 -16.27
C LEU A 173 -6.44 -19.07 -16.05
N GLY A 174 -7.74 -18.91 -16.31
CA GLY A 174 -8.69 -20.01 -16.36
C GLY A 174 -9.10 -20.31 -17.80
N ALA A 175 -9.45 -21.57 -18.07
CA ALA A 175 -10.27 -21.91 -19.23
C ALA A 175 -11.65 -21.27 -19.04
N SER A 176 -11.83 -20.03 -19.47
CA SER A 176 -13.16 -19.43 -19.50
C SER A 176 -13.96 -20.08 -20.62
N ASN A 177 -15.11 -20.64 -20.31
CA ASN A 177 -16.11 -21.06 -21.31
C ASN A 177 -16.73 -19.88 -22.08
N ASP A 178 -16.24 -18.65 -21.85
CA ASP A 178 -16.63 -17.45 -22.56
C ASP A 178 -15.93 -17.42 -23.93
N ASN A 179 -16.63 -18.02 -24.90
CA ASN A 179 -16.29 -18.41 -26.28
C ASN A 179 -15.52 -17.41 -27.19
N GLU A 180 -15.09 -16.24 -26.73
CA GLU A 180 -14.48 -15.24 -27.61
C GLU A 180 -13.08 -14.75 -27.17
N THR A 181 -12.56 -15.17 -26.01
CA THR A 181 -11.51 -14.37 -25.35
C THR A 181 -10.17 -15.05 -25.07
N THR A 182 -10.01 -16.36 -25.22
CA THR A 182 -8.78 -17.06 -24.80
C THR A 182 -8.30 -18.17 -25.74
N THR A 183 -8.38 -18.00 -27.07
CA THR A 183 -7.91 -19.00 -28.06
C THR A 183 -6.49 -19.52 -27.78
N TRP A 184 -5.61 -18.69 -27.21
CA TRP A 184 -4.25 -19.10 -26.87
C TRP A 184 -4.14 -19.95 -25.61
N VAL A 185 -5.08 -19.83 -24.66
CA VAL A 185 -5.13 -20.70 -23.48
C VAL A 185 -5.47 -22.12 -23.92
N ASP A 186 -6.23 -22.27 -25.01
CA ASP A 186 -6.54 -23.55 -25.65
C ASP A 186 -5.34 -24.20 -26.33
N GLU A 187 -4.32 -23.42 -26.68
CA GLU A 187 -3.05 -23.92 -27.20
C GLU A 187 -2.14 -24.46 -26.10
N LEU A 188 -2.44 -24.18 -24.82
CA LEU A 188 -1.63 -24.68 -23.70
C LEU A 188 -1.80 -26.19 -23.52
N GLY A 189 -0.69 -26.86 -23.22
CA GLY A 189 -0.63 -28.30 -22.97
C GLY A 189 0.74 -28.74 -22.46
N PRO A 190 1.01 -30.06 -22.41
CA PRO A 190 2.30 -30.60 -21.96
C PRO A 190 3.50 -30.03 -22.70
N THR A 191 3.36 -29.88 -24.02
CA THR A 191 4.43 -29.45 -24.92
C THR A 191 4.37 -27.96 -25.25
N ASN A 192 3.40 -27.23 -24.69
CA ASN A 192 3.25 -25.81 -24.96
C ASN A 192 2.81 -25.05 -23.71
N PRO A 193 3.68 -24.24 -23.08
CA PRO A 193 5.02 -23.88 -23.54
C PRO A 193 6.08 -24.96 -23.23
N MET A 194 7.14 -24.98 -24.05
CA MET A 194 8.31 -25.87 -23.92
C MET A 194 9.26 -25.45 -22.77
N SER A 195 8.72 -25.17 -21.58
CA SER A 195 9.47 -24.76 -20.40
C SER A 195 8.99 -25.50 -19.15
N ASN A 196 9.86 -25.57 -18.12
CA ASN A 196 9.42 -25.99 -16.78
C ASN A 196 8.42 -24.96 -16.23
N ILE A 197 7.41 -25.41 -15.48
CA ILE A 197 6.38 -24.51 -14.93
C ILE A 197 6.15 -24.84 -13.46
N LEU A 198 6.19 -23.81 -12.62
CA LEU A 198 5.70 -23.84 -11.25
C LEU A 198 4.49 -22.92 -11.13
N ILE A 199 3.39 -23.43 -10.60
CA ILE A 199 2.20 -22.65 -10.25
C ILE A 199 2.15 -22.52 -8.73
N VAL A 200 2.08 -21.29 -8.22
CA VAL A 200 1.95 -21.01 -6.80
C VAL A 200 0.71 -20.16 -6.58
N THR A 201 -0.14 -20.57 -5.64
CA THR A 201 -1.34 -19.81 -5.27
C THR A 201 -1.64 -19.98 -3.77
N GLY A 202 -2.41 -19.06 -3.22
CA GLY A 202 -2.91 -19.11 -1.85
C GLY A 202 -4.28 -19.77 -1.74
N ALA A 203 -4.47 -20.57 -0.69
CA ALA A 203 -5.76 -21.19 -0.39
C ALA A 203 -6.88 -20.17 -0.09
N TRP A 204 -6.52 -18.92 0.25
CA TRP A 204 -7.44 -17.81 0.49
C TRP A 204 -7.38 -16.76 -0.62
N ASP A 205 -6.84 -17.11 -1.79
CA ASP A 205 -6.94 -16.26 -2.97
C ASP A 205 -8.40 -16.22 -3.45
N ASP A 206 -9.03 -15.06 -3.34
CA ASP A 206 -10.40 -14.78 -3.80
C ASP A 206 -10.44 -14.04 -5.15
N VAL A 207 -9.28 -13.69 -5.73
CA VAL A 207 -9.14 -13.03 -7.04
C VAL A 207 -8.82 -14.05 -8.14
N ALA A 208 -7.85 -14.92 -7.88
CA ALA A 208 -7.43 -16.04 -8.72
C ALA A 208 -7.54 -17.34 -7.92
N PRO A 209 -8.77 -17.81 -7.63
CA PRO A 209 -8.98 -18.87 -6.65
C PRO A 209 -8.32 -20.19 -7.06
N PRO A 210 -7.89 -21.03 -6.09
CA PRO A 210 -7.14 -22.26 -6.35
C PRO A 210 -7.70 -23.18 -7.43
N PRO A 211 -9.03 -23.36 -7.59
CA PRO A 211 -9.59 -24.16 -8.69
C PRO A 211 -9.15 -23.71 -10.09
N ARG A 212 -8.88 -22.41 -10.31
CA ARG A 212 -8.36 -21.89 -11.58
C ARG A 212 -6.91 -22.31 -11.81
N ALA A 213 -6.07 -22.17 -10.78
CA ALA A 213 -4.68 -22.62 -10.81
C ALA A 213 -4.58 -24.14 -11.05
N MET A 214 -5.46 -24.92 -10.41
CA MET A 214 -5.56 -26.36 -10.63
C MET A 214 -5.99 -26.70 -12.06
N SER A 215 -6.97 -26.00 -12.62
CA SER A 215 -7.40 -26.20 -14.00
C SER A 215 -6.27 -25.94 -15.00
N LEU A 216 -5.47 -24.89 -14.77
CA LEU A 216 -4.28 -24.61 -15.57
C LEU A 216 -3.22 -25.72 -15.42
N TYR A 217 -2.95 -26.17 -14.20
CA TYR A 217 -2.03 -27.27 -13.93
C TYR A 217 -2.42 -28.54 -14.68
N TYR A 218 -3.67 -28.99 -14.57
CA TYR A 218 -4.14 -30.22 -15.23
C TYR A 218 -4.01 -30.14 -16.75
N LYS A 219 -4.29 -28.98 -17.34
CA LYS A 219 -4.10 -28.75 -18.78
C LYS A 219 -2.63 -28.88 -19.18
N LEU A 220 -1.74 -28.26 -18.42
CA LEU A 220 -0.29 -28.30 -18.67
C LEU A 220 0.34 -29.67 -18.37
N ALA A 221 -0.24 -30.45 -17.45
CA ALA A 221 0.26 -31.77 -17.08
C ALA A 221 -0.39 -32.90 -17.90
N ASN A 222 -1.45 -32.62 -18.67
CA ASN A 222 -2.34 -33.61 -19.29
C ASN A 222 -2.82 -34.67 -18.28
N GLU A 223 -3.16 -34.21 -17.08
CA GLU A 223 -3.74 -35.02 -16.01
C GLU A 223 -5.27 -34.84 -16.02
N THR A 224 -6.00 -35.95 -15.97
CA THR A 224 -7.47 -35.95 -15.93
C THR A 224 -8.04 -36.22 -14.54
N ASP A 225 -7.22 -36.78 -13.65
CA ASP A 225 -7.65 -37.16 -12.31
C ASP A 225 -7.52 -35.97 -11.35
N ILE A 226 -8.68 -35.50 -10.88
CA ILE A 226 -8.77 -34.45 -9.87
C ILE A 226 -8.43 -35.05 -8.50
N VAL A 227 -7.15 -35.38 -8.27
CA VAL A 227 -6.63 -35.46 -6.91
C VAL A 227 -6.38 -34.01 -6.50
N HIS A 228 -6.92 -33.54 -5.37
CA HIS A 228 -6.73 -32.17 -4.86
C HIS A 228 -5.46 -32.07 -4.00
N PRO A 229 -4.25 -31.85 -4.55
CA PRO A 229 -3.04 -31.94 -3.78
C PRO A 229 -2.70 -30.53 -3.28
N GLN A 230 -2.27 -30.40 -2.03
CA GLN A 230 -1.69 -29.13 -1.57
C GLN A 230 -0.39 -28.81 -2.30
N SER A 231 0.32 -29.84 -2.78
CA SER A 231 1.44 -29.73 -3.71
C SER A 231 1.55 -31.00 -4.55
N THR A 232 1.78 -30.87 -5.85
CA THR A 232 2.05 -32.01 -6.75
C THR A 232 2.95 -31.60 -7.91
N TYR A 233 3.55 -32.57 -8.58
CA TYR A 233 4.29 -32.36 -9.81
C TYR A 233 4.04 -33.48 -10.82
N SER A 234 4.30 -33.18 -12.08
CA SER A 234 4.28 -34.10 -13.21
C SER A 234 5.46 -33.86 -14.13
N LEU A 235 5.88 -34.92 -14.82
CA LEU A 235 6.88 -34.86 -15.88
C LEU A 235 6.17 -35.06 -17.21
N THR A 236 6.34 -34.10 -18.11
CA THR A 236 5.90 -34.22 -19.51
C THR A 236 6.73 -35.28 -20.25
N PRO A 237 6.26 -35.79 -21.42
CA PRO A 237 7.04 -36.70 -22.25
C PRO A 237 8.44 -36.18 -22.63
N GLU A 238 8.58 -34.85 -22.71
CA GLU A 238 9.83 -34.13 -23.02
C GLU A 238 10.73 -33.91 -21.80
N GLY A 239 10.32 -34.39 -20.61
CA GLY A 239 11.07 -34.26 -19.36
C GLY A 239 10.91 -32.91 -18.65
N LEU A 240 10.02 -32.04 -19.13
CA LEU A 240 9.70 -30.77 -18.46
C LEU A 240 8.88 -31.02 -17.19
N VAL A 241 9.24 -30.31 -16.12
CA VAL A 241 8.55 -30.33 -14.82
C VAL A 241 7.35 -29.37 -14.87
N LYS A 242 6.17 -29.87 -14.51
CA LYS A 242 4.98 -29.07 -14.21
C LYS A 242 4.66 -29.27 -12.74
N GLU A 243 4.68 -28.23 -11.93
CA GLU A 243 4.48 -28.30 -10.48
C GLU A 243 3.42 -27.29 -10.05
N ILE A 244 2.61 -27.63 -9.05
CA ILE A 244 1.67 -26.73 -8.41
C ILE A 244 1.81 -26.81 -6.89
N THR A 245 1.70 -25.65 -6.22
CA THR A 245 1.72 -25.52 -4.76
C THR A 245 0.65 -24.54 -4.30
N ILE A 246 -0.16 -24.95 -3.32
CA ILE A 246 -1.23 -24.15 -2.72
C ILE A 246 -0.89 -23.89 -1.25
N PHE A 247 -0.50 -22.66 -0.91
CA PHE A 247 -0.16 -22.29 0.47
C PHE A 247 -1.39 -22.02 1.32
N LYS A 248 -1.42 -22.56 2.54
CA LYS A 248 -2.44 -22.23 3.55
C LYS A 248 -2.33 -20.77 3.98
N TYR A 249 -3.47 -20.11 4.20
CA TYR A 249 -3.56 -18.75 4.75
C TYR A 249 -2.87 -17.67 3.93
N MET A 250 -2.76 -17.87 2.62
CA MET A 250 -2.20 -16.88 1.70
C MET A 250 -3.32 -16.31 0.84
N THR A 251 -3.41 -14.98 0.77
CA THR A 251 -4.37 -14.24 -0.06
C THR A 251 -3.63 -13.67 -1.28
N HIS A 252 -4.35 -13.27 -2.32
CA HIS A 252 -3.77 -12.79 -3.58
C HIS A 252 -2.71 -11.69 -3.40
N THR A 253 -3.01 -10.65 -2.60
CA THR A 253 -2.06 -9.54 -2.37
C THR A 253 -0.87 -9.93 -1.52
N HIS A 254 -1.00 -10.98 -0.70
CA HIS A 254 0.10 -11.44 0.15
C HIS A 254 1.05 -12.36 -0.60
N GLU A 255 0.68 -12.86 -1.77
CA GLU A 255 1.53 -13.74 -2.56
C GLU A 255 2.84 -13.06 -2.95
N SER A 256 2.78 -11.82 -3.43
CA SER A 256 3.93 -10.99 -3.83
C SER A 256 4.84 -10.59 -2.65
N MET A 257 4.38 -10.78 -1.42
CA MET A 257 5.12 -10.45 -0.18
C MET A 257 5.34 -11.69 0.71
N SER A 258 5.02 -12.88 0.22
CA SER A 258 5.05 -14.10 1.03
C SER A 258 6.45 -14.67 1.11
N ALA A 259 7.02 -14.59 2.31
CA ALA A 259 8.26 -15.25 2.68
C ALA A 259 8.32 -16.73 2.25
N ARG A 260 7.25 -17.46 2.53
CA ARG A 260 7.10 -18.89 2.19
C ARG A 260 7.16 -19.12 0.68
N SER A 261 6.44 -18.28 -0.08
CA SER A 261 6.40 -18.34 -1.54
C SER A 261 7.79 -18.07 -2.14
N VAL A 262 8.48 -17.02 -1.67
CA VAL A 262 9.83 -16.64 -2.10
C VAL A 262 10.84 -17.78 -1.90
N LEU A 263 10.86 -18.38 -0.70
CA LEU A 263 11.77 -19.47 -0.39
C LEU A 263 11.44 -20.72 -1.21
N TRP A 264 10.17 -21.07 -1.36
CA TRP A 264 9.75 -22.20 -2.19
C TRP A 264 10.22 -22.05 -3.64
N MET A 265 10.01 -20.87 -4.23
CA MET A 265 10.41 -20.56 -5.60
C MET A 265 11.93 -20.56 -5.78
N GLY A 266 12.69 -19.98 -4.85
CA GLY A 266 14.15 -20.02 -4.91
C GLY A 266 14.69 -21.45 -4.88
N ASN A 267 14.12 -22.29 -4.02
CA ASN A 267 14.48 -23.71 -3.98
C ASN A 267 14.02 -24.48 -5.21
N TRP A 268 12.87 -24.14 -5.80
CA TRP A 268 12.44 -24.72 -7.07
C TRP A 268 13.42 -24.40 -8.20
N ILE A 269 13.87 -23.14 -8.31
CA ILE A 269 14.89 -22.72 -9.28
C ILE A 269 16.16 -23.58 -9.12
N GLU A 270 16.66 -23.75 -7.89
CA GLU A 270 17.83 -24.60 -7.63
C GLU A 270 17.63 -26.06 -8.06
N ARG A 271 16.44 -26.63 -7.84
CA ARG A 271 16.14 -28.00 -8.27
C ARG A 271 16.21 -28.14 -9.79
N ILE A 272 15.61 -27.20 -10.51
CA ILE A 272 15.60 -27.20 -11.97
C ILE A 272 17.03 -27.03 -12.51
N VAL A 273 17.79 -26.06 -11.99
CA VAL A 273 19.19 -25.81 -12.40
C VAL A 273 20.08 -27.05 -12.19
N GLN A 274 19.87 -27.79 -11.10
CA GLN A 274 20.67 -28.98 -10.80
C GLN A 274 20.20 -30.23 -11.56
N ASN A 275 19.19 -30.12 -12.44
CA ASN A 275 18.48 -31.26 -13.05
C ASN A 275 18.05 -32.31 -12.02
N LYS A 276 17.81 -31.88 -10.77
CA LYS A 276 17.38 -32.75 -9.69
C LYS A 276 15.86 -32.84 -9.77
N HIS A 277 15.39 -33.82 -10.51
CA HIS A 277 13.98 -34.21 -10.45
C HIS A 277 13.65 -34.70 -9.03
N PRO A 278 12.43 -34.47 -8.54
CA PRO A 278 11.97 -34.88 -7.20
C PRO A 278 11.77 -36.40 -7.05
N ALA A 279 12.78 -37.20 -7.41
CA ALA A 279 12.92 -38.59 -7.00
C ALA A 279 13.11 -38.74 -5.47
N TYR A 280 13.25 -37.62 -4.73
CA TYR A 280 13.14 -37.55 -3.27
C TYR A 280 11.75 -37.02 -2.87
N SER A 281 10.78 -37.92 -2.90
CA SER A 281 9.34 -37.67 -2.89
C SER A 281 8.70 -37.47 -1.51
N HIS A 282 9.27 -36.67 -0.60
CA HIS A 282 8.62 -36.48 0.72
C HIS A 282 8.71 -35.08 1.34
N ILE A 283 9.23 -34.05 0.67
CA ILE A 283 9.16 -32.69 1.25
C ILE A 283 7.83 -32.06 0.83
N THR A 284 6.83 -32.17 1.70
CA THR A 284 5.57 -31.43 1.55
C THR A 284 5.76 -29.95 1.89
N PRO A 285 4.85 -29.04 1.49
CA PRO A 285 4.85 -27.68 1.99
C PRO A 285 4.85 -27.62 3.52
N ASP A 286 4.18 -28.56 4.19
CA ASP A 286 4.15 -28.68 5.65
C ASP A 286 5.52 -29.12 6.22
N ASP A 287 6.30 -29.93 5.50
CA ASP A 287 7.69 -30.24 5.89
C ASP A 287 8.61 -29.04 5.70
N TYR A 288 8.33 -28.19 4.70
CA TYR A 288 8.96 -26.88 4.56
C TYR A 288 8.60 -25.96 5.73
N GLU A 289 7.35 -25.97 6.19
CA GLU A 289 6.93 -25.24 7.39
C GLU A 289 7.69 -25.69 8.65
N GLN A 290 8.13 -26.96 8.71
CA GLN A 290 8.99 -27.45 9.79
C GLN A 290 10.49 -27.15 9.58
N TRP A 291 10.95 -27.07 8.33
CA TRP A 291 12.34 -26.74 7.96
C TRP A 291 12.65 -25.25 8.00
N LEU A 292 11.63 -24.40 7.91
CA LEU A 292 11.71 -22.98 8.24
C LEU A 292 11.97 -22.86 9.75
N VAL A 293 13.25 -22.91 10.10
CA VAL A 293 13.81 -22.70 11.45
C VAL A 293 13.09 -21.53 12.14
N PRO A 294 12.83 -21.60 13.46
CA PRO A 294 12.22 -20.49 14.20
C PRO A 294 13.13 -19.26 14.12
N PHE A 295 12.64 -18.18 13.48
CA PHE A 295 13.35 -16.93 13.16
C PHE A 295 14.27 -16.96 11.93
N ASP A 296 13.67 -17.07 10.74
CA ASP A 296 14.38 -16.68 9.51
C ASP A 296 14.29 -15.15 9.30
N PHE A 297 15.24 -14.55 8.59
CA PHE A 297 15.31 -13.09 8.36
C PHE A 297 14.04 -12.52 7.67
N LEU A 298 13.27 -13.39 7.01
CA LEU A 298 12.01 -13.05 6.36
C LEU A 298 10.87 -12.82 7.36
N ASP A 299 10.83 -13.55 8.48
CA ASP A 299 9.92 -13.27 9.60
C ASP A 299 10.26 -11.91 10.21
N PHE A 300 11.55 -11.54 10.22
CA PHE A 300 11.97 -10.22 10.68
C PHE A 300 11.38 -9.08 9.84
N ARG A 301 11.07 -9.26 8.55
CA ARG A 301 10.40 -8.20 7.77
C ARG A 301 8.95 -7.99 8.21
N ILE A 302 8.18 -9.05 8.45
CA ILE A 302 6.79 -8.95 8.92
C ILE A 302 6.76 -8.42 10.36
N TRP A 303 7.58 -8.97 11.25
CA TRP A 303 7.70 -8.47 12.62
C TRP A 303 8.26 -7.06 12.67
N GLY A 304 9.24 -6.77 11.83
CA GLY A 304 9.83 -5.45 11.62
C GLY A 304 8.75 -4.45 11.23
N LEU A 305 7.91 -4.80 10.26
CA LEU A 305 6.79 -3.97 9.85
C LEU A 305 5.82 -3.68 11.02
N LEU A 306 5.42 -4.72 11.78
CA LEU A 306 4.56 -4.54 12.95
C LEU A 306 5.23 -3.67 14.02
N MET A 307 6.55 -3.83 14.22
CA MET A 307 7.34 -3.00 15.12
C MET A 307 7.42 -1.55 14.64
N GLU A 308 7.61 -1.32 13.35
CA GLU A 308 7.69 0.01 12.77
C GLU A 308 6.34 0.73 12.86
N LEU A 309 5.24 0.06 12.49
CA LEU A 309 3.88 0.59 12.66
C LEU A 309 3.62 0.91 14.13
N GLY A 310 3.87 -0.04 15.03
CA GLY A 310 3.75 0.18 16.47
C GLY A 310 4.60 1.35 16.96
N GLY A 311 5.83 1.44 16.46
CA GLY A 311 6.78 2.51 16.72
C GLY A 311 6.25 3.88 16.29
N ILE A 312 5.68 4.00 15.09
CA ILE A 312 5.01 5.23 14.62
C ILE A 312 3.87 5.63 15.55
N PHE A 313 2.97 4.69 15.88
CA PHE A 313 1.84 5.00 16.76
C PHE A 313 2.31 5.48 18.13
N VAL A 314 3.26 4.78 18.74
CA VAL A 314 3.86 5.15 20.03
C VAL A 314 4.53 6.53 19.92
N ALA A 315 5.38 6.76 18.92
CA ALA A 315 6.09 8.03 18.74
C ALA A 315 5.13 9.21 18.53
N LEU A 316 4.11 9.07 17.67
CA LEU A 316 3.14 10.14 17.42
C LEU A 316 2.27 10.44 18.65
N ILE A 317 1.78 9.41 19.34
CA ILE A 317 0.93 9.57 20.53
C ILE A 317 1.71 10.25 21.66
N PHE A 318 2.89 9.73 21.99
CA PHE A 318 3.68 10.25 23.12
C PHE A 318 4.43 11.53 22.79
N GLY A 319 4.83 11.75 21.54
CA GLY A 319 5.32 13.03 21.05
C GLY A 319 4.28 14.14 21.20
N THR A 320 3.03 13.87 20.80
CA THR A 320 1.92 14.83 20.96
C THR A 320 1.64 15.15 22.43
N LYS A 321 1.66 14.13 23.30
CA LYS A 321 1.45 14.30 24.75
C LYS A 321 2.58 15.07 25.42
N LEU A 322 3.83 14.80 25.05
CA LEU A 322 5.01 15.50 25.57
C LEU A 322 4.99 16.99 25.18
N LEU A 323 4.66 17.30 23.93
CA LEU A 323 4.47 18.69 23.49
C LEU A 323 3.31 19.37 24.23
N GLY A 324 2.23 18.63 24.50
CA GLY A 324 1.10 19.11 25.29
C GLY A 324 1.52 19.57 26.69
N LEU A 325 2.29 18.74 27.42
CA LEU A 325 2.78 19.08 28.75
C LEU A 325 3.64 20.36 28.76
N LYS A 326 4.56 20.47 27.80
CA LYS A 326 5.41 21.67 27.69
C LYS A 326 4.61 22.93 27.40
N GLN A 327 3.55 22.81 26.58
CA GLN A 327 2.66 23.93 26.29
C GLN A 327 1.82 24.33 27.50
N GLU A 328 1.34 23.37 28.28
CA GLU A 328 0.60 23.64 29.52
C GLU A 328 1.49 24.38 30.53
N GLN A 329 2.75 23.98 30.69
CA GLN A 329 3.72 24.67 31.53
C GLN A 329 3.96 26.13 31.06
N LEU A 330 4.14 26.35 29.76
CA LEU A 330 4.32 27.70 29.20
C LEU A 330 3.08 28.58 29.38
N LEU A 331 1.87 27.99 29.24
CA LEU A 331 0.62 28.71 29.43
C LEU A 331 0.40 29.13 30.89
N ILE A 332 0.87 28.34 31.86
CA ILE A 332 0.81 28.71 33.29
C ILE A 332 1.66 29.97 33.52
N VAL A 333 2.88 30.02 32.96
CA VAL A 333 3.76 31.19 33.06
C VAL A 333 3.16 32.42 32.36
N GLU A 334 2.65 32.27 31.14
CA GLU A 334 1.99 33.38 30.41
C GLU A 334 0.71 33.87 31.12
N LYS A 335 -0.03 32.98 31.77
CA LYS A 335 -1.26 33.35 32.50
C LYS A 335 -0.93 34.15 33.76
N GLU A 336 0.12 33.78 34.48
CA GLU A 336 0.61 34.55 35.63
C GLU A 336 1.08 35.96 35.24
N GLU A 337 1.64 36.13 34.03
CA GLU A 337 2.03 37.45 33.52
C GLU A 337 0.82 38.29 33.04
N ASN A 338 -0.15 37.66 32.36
CA ASN A 338 -1.28 38.34 31.73
C ASN A 338 -2.53 38.50 32.62
N GLU A 339 -2.61 37.87 33.79
CA GLU A 339 -3.68 38.14 34.77
C GLU A 339 -3.67 39.60 35.29
N SER A 340 -2.68 40.40 34.88
CA SER A 340 -2.61 41.85 35.11
C SER A 340 -3.22 42.72 33.99
N SER A 341 -3.58 42.17 32.83
CA SER A 341 -4.06 42.93 31.66
C SER A 341 -5.24 42.24 30.97
N ASP A 342 -6.37 42.94 30.89
CA ASP A 342 -7.56 42.66 30.08
C ASP A 342 -8.66 41.73 30.65
N GLN A 343 -9.56 42.40 31.38
CA GLN A 343 -10.99 42.20 31.19
C GLN A 343 -11.44 42.79 29.84
N GLN A 344 -12.44 42.15 29.22
CA GLN A 344 -13.25 42.63 28.09
C GLN A 344 -12.64 42.57 26.68
N THR A 345 -12.90 41.44 26.01
CA THR A 345 -13.61 41.49 24.72
C THR A 345 -14.44 40.23 24.55
N GLU A 346 -15.66 40.29 25.08
CA GLU A 346 -16.67 39.24 25.09
C GLU A 346 -17.36 39.16 23.72
N ASN A 347 -16.59 38.89 22.67
CA ASN A 347 -17.15 38.57 21.36
C ASN A 347 -17.63 37.12 21.40
N SER A 348 -18.93 36.90 21.16
CA SER A 348 -19.63 35.60 21.15
C SER A 348 -18.78 34.48 20.54
N LYS A 349 -18.06 33.74 21.40
CA LYS A 349 -17.20 32.64 20.97
C LYS A 349 -18.09 31.47 20.61
N LEU A 350 -17.87 30.90 19.43
CA LEU A 350 -18.45 29.62 19.04
C LEU A 350 -18.18 28.59 20.15
N ALA A 351 -19.24 28.02 20.73
CA ALA A 351 -19.16 27.15 21.89
C ALA A 351 -20.08 25.94 21.72
N ILE A 352 -19.64 24.79 22.22
CA ILE A 352 -20.48 23.59 22.32
C ILE A 352 -21.46 23.80 23.48
N THR A 353 -22.75 23.54 23.26
CA THR A 353 -23.77 23.56 24.32
C THR A 353 -24.19 22.16 24.76
N ASN A 354 -24.07 21.17 23.88
CA ASN A 354 -24.38 19.78 24.19
C ASN A 354 -23.48 18.83 23.40
N ILE A 355 -22.46 18.28 24.08
CA ILE A 355 -21.47 17.40 23.45
C ILE A 355 -22.07 16.11 22.88
N LYS A 356 -23.11 15.54 23.51
CA LYS A 356 -23.78 14.32 23.03
C LYS A 356 -24.52 14.59 21.74
N LYS A 357 -25.27 15.71 21.68
CA LYS A 357 -25.95 16.17 20.47
C LYS A 357 -24.94 16.48 19.37
N PHE A 358 -23.86 17.18 19.70
CA PHE A 358 -22.80 17.53 18.76
C PHE A 358 -22.17 16.30 18.09
N ILE A 359 -21.72 15.31 18.88
CA ILE A 359 -21.11 14.07 18.34
C ILE A 359 -22.16 13.18 17.67
N GLY A 360 -23.36 13.03 18.23
CA GLY A 360 -24.41 12.16 17.68
C GLY A 360 -24.89 12.63 16.30
N TYR A 361 -25.12 13.93 16.12
CA TYR A 361 -25.53 14.47 14.83
C TYR A 361 -24.42 14.40 13.78
N LYS A 362 -23.15 14.35 14.17
CA LYS A 362 -22.04 14.17 13.23
C LYS A 362 -22.13 12.87 12.44
N LEU A 363 -22.61 11.79 13.07
CA LEU A 363 -22.88 10.53 12.36
C LEU A 363 -23.99 10.70 11.31
N LEU A 364 -25.01 11.50 11.59
CA LEU A 364 -26.08 11.80 10.62
C LEU A 364 -25.61 12.73 9.51
N ILE A 365 -24.67 13.64 9.78
CA ILE A 365 -24.10 14.55 8.77
C ILE A 365 -23.40 13.79 7.65
N TRP A 366 -22.86 12.59 7.92
CA TRP A 366 -22.31 11.72 6.88
C TRP A 366 -23.33 11.35 5.80
N LEU A 367 -24.62 11.24 6.11
CA LEU A 367 -25.67 10.98 5.10
C LEU A 367 -25.79 12.15 4.12
N GLY A 368 -25.77 13.38 4.63
CA GLY A 368 -25.74 14.58 3.81
C GLY A 368 -24.43 14.72 3.02
N GLY A 369 -23.31 14.41 3.67
CA GLY A 369 -21.99 14.36 3.04
C GLY A 369 -21.90 13.32 1.92
N ALA A 370 -22.60 12.18 2.04
CA ALA A 370 -22.64 11.14 1.02
C ALA A 370 -23.27 11.62 -0.29
N VAL A 371 -24.32 12.46 -0.23
CA VAL A 371 -24.92 13.07 -1.44
C VAL A 371 -23.90 13.95 -2.15
N ILE A 372 -23.18 14.80 -1.40
CA ILE A 372 -22.13 15.65 -1.96
C ILE A 372 -20.98 14.79 -2.51
N ALA A 373 -20.60 13.72 -1.80
CA ALA A 373 -19.57 12.78 -2.21
C ALA A 373 -19.90 12.13 -3.57
N ILE A 374 -21.15 11.71 -3.79
CA ILE A 374 -21.60 11.14 -5.06
C ILE A 374 -21.50 12.19 -6.18
N ILE A 375 -21.91 13.43 -5.93
CA ILE A 375 -21.79 14.52 -6.91
C ILE A 375 -20.31 14.75 -7.28
N ILE A 376 -19.40 14.78 -6.30
CA ILE A 376 -17.96 14.90 -6.55
C ILE A 376 -17.47 13.71 -7.38
N ALA A 377 -17.81 12.48 -6.99
CA ALA A 377 -17.39 11.27 -7.70
C ALA A 377 -17.82 11.30 -9.16
N LEU A 378 -19.08 11.66 -9.44
CA LEU A 378 -19.61 11.78 -10.80
C LEU A 378 -18.87 12.86 -11.60
N ASN A 379 -18.57 14.02 -11.01
CA ASN A 379 -17.82 15.07 -11.72
C ASN A 379 -16.37 14.64 -12.01
N LEU A 380 -15.72 13.94 -11.08
CA LEU A 380 -14.39 13.41 -11.29
C LEU A 380 -14.38 12.31 -12.36
N ALA A 381 -15.44 11.49 -12.43
CA ALA A 381 -15.66 10.44 -13.43
C ALA A 381 -15.56 10.94 -14.88
N TYR A 382 -15.90 12.21 -15.13
CA TYR A 382 -15.84 12.83 -16.46
C TYR A 382 -14.47 13.42 -16.84
N LEU A 383 -13.46 13.35 -15.96
CA LEU A 383 -12.13 13.86 -16.29
C LEU A 383 -11.38 12.87 -17.20
N PRO A 384 -10.79 13.33 -18.32
CA PRO A 384 -10.24 12.45 -19.36
C PRO A 384 -8.90 11.77 -18.99
N ASN A 385 -8.34 12.05 -17.82
CA ASN A 385 -6.94 11.76 -17.49
C ASN A 385 -6.72 10.41 -16.77
N GLY A 386 -7.69 9.50 -16.83
CA GLY A 386 -7.72 8.28 -16.03
C GLY A 386 -7.90 8.59 -14.54
N ILE A 387 -8.70 7.80 -13.83
CA ILE A 387 -9.12 8.13 -12.48
C ILE A 387 -8.65 7.05 -11.52
N PRO A 388 -8.08 7.42 -10.36
CA PRO A 388 -7.75 6.46 -9.32
C PRO A 388 -9.01 6.07 -8.54
N TYR A 389 -9.83 5.17 -9.08
CA TYR A 389 -11.16 4.83 -8.53
C TYR A 389 -11.13 4.40 -7.07
N PHE A 390 -10.16 3.56 -6.68
CA PHE A 390 -10.04 3.13 -5.29
C PHE A 390 -9.78 4.31 -4.34
N THR A 391 -9.06 5.34 -4.79
CA THR A 391 -8.84 6.55 -4.00
C THR A 391 -10.11 7.40 -3.87
N LEU A 392 -11.08 7.28 -4.79
CA LEU A 392 -12.39 7.96 -4.68
C LEU A 392 -13.18 7.52 -3.45
N LEU A 393 -12.99 6.28 -3.00
CA LEU A 393 -13.60 5.77 -1.75
C LEU A 393 -13.16 6.58 -0.52
N PHE A 394 -12.05 7.33 -0.60
CA PHE A 394 -11.55 8.19 0.46
C PHE A 394 -11.82 9.66 0.18
N VAL A 395 -11.41 10.15 -1.00
CA VAL A 395 -11.56 11.58 -1.30
C VAL A 395 -13.02 12.00 -1.28
N CYS A 396 -13.93 11.21 -1.87
CA CYS A 396 -15.32 11.64 -1.99
C CYS A 396 -16.01 11.72 -0.61
N PRO A 397 -15.95 10.71 0.27
CA PRO A 397 -16.54 10.84 1.60
C PRO A 397 -15.92 11.97 2.44
N ILE A 398 -14.59 12.08 2.50
CA ILE A 398 -13.93 13.12 3.32
C ILE A 398 -14.28 14.52 2.80
N SER A 399 -14.27 14.71 1.49
CA SER A 399 -14.60 15.99 0.84
C SER A 399 -16.09 16.32 1.01
N GLY A 400 -16.97 15.35 0.77
CA GLY A 400 -18.42 15.49 0.93
C GLY A 400 -18.80 15.84 2.36
N TYR A 401 -18.22 15.15 3.34
CA TYR A 401 -18.34 15.51 4.76
C TYR A 401 -17.83 16.92 5.02
N GLY A 402 -16.62 17.25 4.59
CA GLY A 402 -16.01 18.57 4.80
C GLY A 402 -16.82 19.73 4.23
N LEU A 403 -17.37 19.58 3.02
CA LEU A 403 -18.23 20.57 2.39
C LEU A 403 -19.59 20.68 3.08
N MET A 404 -20.18 19.55 3.52
CA MET A 404 -21.40 19.60 4.32
C MET A 404 -21.17 20.35 5.63
N MET A 405 -20.04 20.12 6.31
CA MET A 405 -19.65 20.88 7.49
C MET A 405 -19.49 22.36 7.15
N LEU A 406 -18.82 22.71 6.04
CA LEU A 406 -18.67 24.09 5.60
C LEU A 406 -20.03 24.79 5.46
N ILE A 407 -21.00 24.13 4.83
CA ILE A 407 -22.37 24.63 4.69
C ILE A 407 -23.01 24.83 6.07
N LEU A 408 -23.01 23.82 6.93
CA LEU A 408 -23.65 23.89 8.26
C LEU A 408 -23.03 24.95 9.18
N TYR A 409 -21.71 25.08 9.20
CA TYR A 409 -21.01 26.12 9.96
C TYR A 409 -21.27 27.51 9.37
N SER A 410 -21.30 27.67 8.05
CA SER A 410 -21.58 28.96 7.40
C SER A 410 -23.01 29.46 7.64
N LEU A 411 -23.96 28.53 7.82
CA LEU A 411 -25.36 28.82 8.11
C LEU A 411 -25.65 28.93 9.61
N ASP A 412 -24.64 28.77 10.48
CA ASP A 412 -24.79 28.69 11.94
C ASP A 412 -25.81 27.61 12.38
N ARG A 413 -25.94 26.52 11.60
CA ARG A 413 -26.91 25.43 11.82
C ARG A 413 -26.29 24.16 12.40
N MET A 414 -25.03 24.22 12.84
CA MET A 414 -24.33 23.06 13.37
C MET A 414 -24.97 22.58 14.70
N PRO A 415 -25.51 21.35 14.77
CA PRO A 415 -26.23 20.88 15.95
C PRO A 415 -25.35 20.85 17.21
N GLY A 416 -25.85 21.40 18.32
CA GLY A 416 -25.12 21.40 19.59
C GLY A 416 -24.05 22.48 19.71
N LEU A 417 -23.99 23.44 18.77
CA LEU A 417 -23.19 24.65 18.87
C LEU A 417 -24.06 25.90 19.06
N VAL A 418 -23.49 26.93 19.69
CA VAL A 418 -24.02 28.30 19.74
C VAL A 418 -22.93 29.29 19.34
N GLY A 419 -23.32 30.37 18.68
CA GLY A 419 -22.43 31.41 18.18
C GLY A 419 -22.18 31.31 16.68
N LYS A 420 -21.70 32.41 16.08
CA LYS A 420 -21.46 32.48 14.64
C LYS A 420 -20.06 32.01 14.28
N TRP A 421 -19.94 31.09 13.32
CA TRP A 421 -18.62 30.74 12.80
C TRP A 421 -18.15 31.80 11.81
N ARG A 422 -17.03 32.46 12.13
CA ARG A 422 -16.36 33.39 11.22
C ARG A 422 -14.97 32.84 10.92
N PRO A 423 -14.68 32.41 9.68
CA PRO A 423 -13.34 31.97 9.34
C PRO A 423 -12.40 33.15 9.52
N LYS A 424 -11.46 33.03 10.46
CA LYS A 424 -10.48 34.09 10.74
C LYS A 424 -9.34 34.06 9.72
N ILE A 425 -9.67 34.19 8.44
CA ILE A 425 -8.69 34.14 7.34
C ILE A 425 -7.61 35.23 7.53
N LYS A 426 -7.99 36.42 8.03
CA LYS A 426 -7.04 37.50 8.32
C LYS A 426 -6.00 37.16 9.40
N GLN A 427 -6.33 36.32 10.39
CA GLN A 427 -5.38 35.91 11.45
C GLN A 427 -4.34 34.88 10.99
N ILE A 428 -4.44 34.40 9.74
CA ILE A 428 -3.38 33.54 9.18
C ILE A 428 -2.11 34.37 8.96
N LYS A 429 -2.24 35.66 8.59
CA LYS A 429 -1.11 36.50 8.14
C LYS A 429 -0.32 37.17 9.27
N GLU A 430 -0.93 37.43 10.43
CA GLU A 430 -0.41 38.46 11.34
C GLU A 430 0.51 38.01 12.49
N ASN A 431 0.79 36.73 12.73
CA ASN A 431 1.67 36.32 13.85
C ASN A 431 2.34 34.96 13.59
N MET A 432 2.87 34.77 12.38
CA MET A 432 3.49 33.50 12.01
C MET A 432 4.99 33.53 12.31
N ASN A 433 5.40 32.87 13.40
CA ASN A 433 6.82 32.64 13.65
C ASN A 433 7.34 31.61 12.64
N TRP A 434 8.09 32.09 11.63
CA TRP A 434 8.61 31.25 10.55
C TRP A 434 9.46 30.07 11.04
N ARG A 435 10.13 30.21 12.20
CA ARG A 435 10.94 29.13 12.78
C ARG A 435 10.08 27.94 13.21
N ILE A 436 8.90 28.21 13.78
CA ILE A 436 7.93 27.19 14.19
C ILE A 436 7.35 26.48 12.97
N ILE A 437 7.10 27.23 11.88
CA ILE A 437 6.65 26.63 10.62
C ILE A 437 7.73 25.71 10.06
N LEU A 438 8.96 26.23 9.92
CA LEU A 438 10.08 25.47 9.39
C LEU A 438 10.32 24.20 10.21
N PHE A 439 10.30 24.30 11.55
CA PHE A 439 10.42 23.14 12.42
C PHE A 439 9.33 22.10 12.14
N GLY A 440 8.07 22.51 12.04
CA GLY A 440 6.99 21.58 11.70
C GLY A 440 7.11 21.01 10.29
N LEU A 441 7.60 21.78 9.31
CA LEU A 441 7.86 21.27 7.96
C LEU A 441 8.98 20.23 7.97
N VAL A 442 10.03 20.42 8.78
CA VAL A 442 11.09 19.42 8.96
C VAL A 442 10.53 18.15 9.61
N VAL A 443 9.75 18.27 10.68
CA VAL A 443 9.09 17.11 11.32
C VAL A 443 8.19 16.37 10.32
N PHE A 444 7.38 17.11 9.56
CA PHE A 444 6.54 16.52 8.52
C PHE A 444 7.34 15.86 7.39
N GLY A 445 8.45 16.48 6.97
CA GLY A 445 9.36 15.93 5.97
C GLY A 445 9.98 14.62 6.44
N ILE A 446 10.39 14.52 7.71
CA ILE A 446 10.87 13.27 8.32
C ILE A 446 9.77 12.22 8.32
N ILE A 447 8.55 12.55 8.74
CA ILE A 447 7.41 11.61 8.73
C ILE A 447 7.14 11.12 7.30
N THR A 448 7.11 12.03 6.34
CA THR A 448 6.90 11.69 4.91
C THR A 448 8.03 10.82 4.37
N ALA A 449 9.28 11.10 4.74
CA ALA A 449 10.44 10.30 4.35
C ALA A 449 10.41 8.88 4.96
N VAL A 450 10.01 8.76 6.23
CA VAL A 450 9.77 7.47 6.88
C VAL A 450 8.69 6.70 6.12
N PHE A 451 7.55 7.31 5.83
CA PHE A 451 6.51 6.67 5.02
C PHE A 451 6.96 6.33 3.60
N SER A 452 7.81 7.17 3.00
CA SER A 452 8.43 6.90 1.71
C SER A 452 9.41 5.73 1.78
N TYR A 453 9.92 5.39 2.96
CA TYR A 453 10.74 4.21 3.18
C TYR A 453 9.88 2.95 3.34
N PHE A 454 8.70 3.01 3.98
CA PHE A 454 7.74 1.89 3.98
C PHE A 454 7.32 1.45 2.58
N ILE A 455 7.45 2.33 1.60
CA ILE A 455 7.34 1.95 0.18
C ILE A 455 8.34 0.85 -0.19
N SER A 456 9.58 0.94 0.26
CA SER A 456 10.60 -0.09 0.02
C SER A 456 10.38 -1.40 0.80
N SER A 457 9.45 -1.42 1.77
CA SER A 457 9.11 -2.63 2.51
C SER A 457 8.00 -3.44 1.82
N SER A 458 7.74 -3.23 0.52
CA SER A 458 6.66 -3.83 -0.29
C SER A 458 5.21 -3.52 0.14
N LEU A 459 5.00 -2.77 1.23
CA LEU A 459 3.68 -2.39 1.72
C LEU A 459 3.03 -1.21 0.97
N TYR A 460 3.85 -0.41 0.31
CA TYR A 460 3.42 0.77 -0.41
C TYR A 460 4.19 0.86 -1.72
N HIS A 461 3.61 1.47 -2.73
CA HIS A 461 4.28 1.69 -4.02
C HIS A 461 4.96 3.05 -4.06
N VAL A 462 5.98 3.18 -4.91
CA VAL A 462 6.67 4.47 -5.10
C VAL A 462 5.68 5.44 -5.69
N PHE A 463 5.54 6.63 -5.07
CA PHE A 463 4.70 7.67 -5.63
C PHE A 463 5.21 8.06 -7.01
N PRO A 464 4.48 7.77 -8.10
CA PRO A 464 4.99 8.03 -9.42
C PRO A 464 4.83 9.51 -9.75
N LEU A 465 5.90 10.13 -10.26
CA LEU A 465 5.92 11.53 -10.67
C LEU A 465 5.29 11.71 -12.06
N ASN A 466 4.06 11.26 -12.22
CA ASN A 466 3.29 11.33 -13.46
C ASN A 466 1.96 12.07 -13.22
N ILE A 467 0.91 11.73 -13.97
CA ILE A 467 -0.45 12.28 -13.79
C ILE A 467 -0.98 12.13 -12.35
N ARG A 468 -0.45 11.18 -11.55
CA ARG A 468 -0.79 11.06 -10.14
C ARG A 468 -0.40 12.29 -9.31
N LEU A 469 0.58 13.10 -9.73
CA LEU A 469 0.91 14.37 -9.07
C LEU A 469 -0.23 15.39 -9.21
N LEU A 470 -0.90 15.42 -10.37
CA LEU A 470 -2.09 16.23 -10.57
C LEU A 470 -3.22 15.76 -9.65
N TRP A 471 -3.45 14.44 -9.58
CA TRP A 471 -4.44 13.86 -8.69
C TRP A 471 -4.14 14.12 -7.20
N LEU A 472 -2.87 14.08 -6.81
CA LEU A 472 -2.43 14.44 -5.45
C LEU A 472 -2.84 15.88 -5.12
N ALA A 473 -2.59 16.83 -6.03
CA ALA A 473 -2.99 18.21 -5.84
C ALA A 473 -4.52 18.36 -5.75
N ILE A 474 -5.27 17.76 -6.68
CA ILE A 474 -6.74 17.83 -6.70
C ILE A 474 -7.34 17.25 -5.41
N PHE A 475 -6.94 16.03 -5.03
CA PHE A 475 -7.48 15.35 -3.85
C PHE A 475 -7.07 16.03 -2.54
N THR A 476 -5.87 16.61 -2.51
CA THR A 476 -5.43 17.42 -1.37
C THR A 476 -6.38 18.60 -1.15
N VAL A 477 -6.72 19.33 -2.21
CA VAL A 477 -7.64 20.48 -2.12
C VAL A 477 -9.06 20.05 -1.77
N LEU A 478 -9.58 18.99 -2.40
CA LEU A 478 -10.95 18.53 -2.18
C LEU A 478 -11.19 18.05 -0.74
N SER A 479 -10.23 17.33 -0.16
CA SER A 479 -10.33 16.77 1.20
C SER A 479 -10.01 17.76 2.32
N LEU A 480 -9.37 18.89 1.99
CA LEU A 480 -8.92 19.91 2.95
C LEU A 480 -10.04 20.37 3.91
N PRO A 481 -11.28 20.63 3.47
CA PRO A 481 -12.36 21.00 4.38
C PRO A 481 -12.66 19.93 5.43
N GLY A 482 -12.59 18.64 5.07
CA GLY A 482 -12.88 17.53 5.98
C GLY A 482 -11.91 17.48 7.15
N PHE A 483 -10.61 17.56 6.86
CA PHE A 483 -9.58 17.63 7.90
C PHE A 483 -9.57 18.97 8.64
N TYR A 484 -9.88 20.08 7.97
CA TYR A 484 -9.96 21.39 8.62
C TYR A 484 -11.02 21.41 9.72
N PHE A 485 -12.23 20.93 9.43
CA PHE A 485 -13.28 20.84 10.44
C PHE A 485 -12.93 19.84 11.53
N LEU A 486 -12.28 18.71 11.22
CA LEU A 486 -11.78 17.79 12.25
C LEU A 486 -10.88 18.51 13.28
N GLN A 487 -9.98 19.39 12.83
CA GLN A 487 -9.10 20.18 13.71
C GLN A 487 -9.85 21.26 14.51
N ILE A 488 -10.80 21.96 13.89
CA ILE A 488 -11.63 22.96 14.57
C ILE A 488 -12.45 22.32 15.68
N GLU A 489 -13.07 21.17 15.40
CA GLU A 489 -13.91 20.45 16.36
C GLU A 489 -13.11 19.88 17.51
N ALA A 490 -11.93 19.31 17.24
CA ALA A 490 -11.03 18.87 18.29
C ALA A 490 -10.67 20.01 19.26
N LYS A 491 -10.51 21.24 18.74
CA LYS A 491 -10.28 22.43 19.56
C LYS A 491 -11.53 22.83 20.36
N LEU A 492 -12.70 22.86 19.73
CA LEU A 492 -13.96 23.18 20.42
C LEU A 492 -14.27 22.19 21.56
N ILE A 493 -14.05 20.90 21.34
CA ILE A 493 -14.27 19.85 22.35
C ILE A 493 -13.32 20.02 23.54
N ARG A 494 -12.03 20.30 23.28
CA ARG A 494 -11.04 20.57 24.36
C ARG A 494 -11.39 21.81 25.17
N ASN A 495 -11.97 22.83 24.54
CA ASN A 495 -12.42 24.03 25.25
C ASN A 495 -13.72 23.79 26.05
N TYR A 496 -14.55 22.85 25.61
CA TYR A 496 -15.83 22.54 26.26
C TYR A 496 -15.67 21.64 27.49
N SER A 497 -14.84 20.60 27.40
CA SER A 497 -14.64 19.69 28.52
C SER A 497 -13.36 20.05 29.26
N GLU A 498 -13.50 20.65 30.44
CA GLU A 498 -12.33 20.93 31.29
C GLU A 498 -11.51 19.66 31.63
N VAL A 499 -12.03 18.43 31.43
CA VAL A 499 -11.35 17.22 31.95
C VAL A 499 -11.47 15.91 31.12
N LYS A 500 -12.01 15.85 29.88
CA LYS A 500 -12.22 14.50 29.25
C LYS A 500 -11.68 14.29 27.84
N ASP A 501 -10.46 13.74 27.77
CA ASP A 501 -9.81 13.15 26.59
C ASP A 501 -10.74 12.21 25.78
N HIS A 502 -11.69 11.54 26.45
CA HIS A 502 -12.59 10.59 25.82
C HIS A 502 -13.46 11.21 24.70
N HIS A 503 -13.92 12.46 24.84
CA HIS A 503 -14.75 13.10 23.82
C HIS A 503 -13.97 13.41 22.53
N THR A 504 -12.67 13.75 22.66
CA THR A 504 -11.80 13.96 21.49
C THR A 504 -11.58 12.63 20.74
N LYS A 505 -11.45 11.52 21.47
CA LYS A 505 -11.37 10.17 20.88
C LYS A 505 -12.66 9.79 20.16
N LEU A 506 -13.82 9.99 20.80
CA LEU A 506 -15.12 9.76 20.17
C LEU A 506 -15.32 10.61 18.91
N ASN A 507 -14.85 11.86 18.89
CA ASN A 507 -14.92 12.70 17.70
C ASN A 507 -14.09 12.16 16.54
N SER A 508 -12.91 11.60 16.84
CA SER A 508 -12.05 10.96 15.84
C SER A 508 -12.68 9.66 15.34
N LEU A 509 -13.27 8.86 16.24
CA LEU A 509 -14.00 7.64 15.87
C LEU A 509 -15.23 7.94 15.00
N ALA A 510 -15.98 9.01 15.31
CA ALA A 510 -17.11 9.46 14.49
C ALA A 510 -16.69 9.94 13.09
N PHE A 511 -15.46 10.44 12.95
CA PHE A 511 -14.88 10.76 11.65
C PHE A 511 -14.47 9.49 10.87
N LEU A 512 -13.98 8.45 11.55
CA LEU A 512 -13.61 7.16 10.95
C LEU A 512 -14.81 6.23 10.68
N ALA A 513 -15.98 6.51 11.26
CA ALA A 513 -17.16 5.68 11.20
C ALA A 513 -17.53 5.15 9.80
N PRO A 514 -17.63 5.96 8.73
CA PRO A 514 -18.00 5.43 7.40
C PRO A 514 -16.99 4.41 6.87
N PHE A 515 -15.70 4.57 7.17
CA PHE A 515 -14.65 3.64 6.74
C PHE A 515 -14.72 2.33 7.51
N ILE A 516 -14.97 2.38 8.81
CA ILE A 516 -15.17 1.19 9.65
C ILE A 516 -16.41 0.42 9.20
N ILE A 517 -17.52 1.12 8.94
CA ILE A 517 -18.75 0.51 8.44
C ILE A 517 -18.52 -0.11 7.06
N GLY A 518 -17.81 0.58 6.16
CA GLY A 518 -17.43 0.06 4.85
C GLY A 518 -16.58 -1.21 4.95
N ALA A 519 -15.57 -1.23 5.80
CA ALA A 519 -14.74 -2.42 6.04
C ALA A 519 -15.57 -3.59 6.57
N LEU A 520 -16.47 -3.35 7.54
CA LEU A 520 -17.37 -4.40 8.05
C LEU A 520 -18.32 -4.92 6.97
N TYR A 521 -18.85 -4.05 6.12
CA TYR A 521 -19.68 -4.46 4.98
C TYR A 521 -18.91 -5.38 4.03
N ILE A 522 -17.66 -5.04 3.70
CA ILE A 522 -16.78 -5.85 2.84
C ILE A 522 -16.46 -7.21 3.49
N LEU A 523 -16.24 -7.23 4.82
CA LEU A 523 -16.07 -8.49 5.55
C LEU A 523 -17.32 -9.38 5.43
N PHE A 524 -18.50 -8.79 5.59
CA PHE A 524 -19.76 -9.52 5.50
C PHE A 524 -20.13 -9.94 4.06
N SER A 525 -19.55 -9.31 3.03
CA SER A 525 -19.68 -9.78 1.64
C SER A 525 -18.78 -10.98 1.31
N GLY A 526 -17.90 -11.39 2.23
CA GLY A 526 -17.07 -12.58 2.08
C GLY A 526 -15.77 -12.38 1.30
N THR A 527 -15.41 -11.14 0.95
CA THR A 527 -14.17 -10.81 0.24
C THR A 527 -13.07 -10.45 1.24
N ILE A 528 -12.24 -11.41 1.60
CA ILE A 528 -11.22 -11.26 2.64
C ILE A 528 -10.17 -10.23 2.22
N ILE A 529 -9.81 -10.20 0.94
CA ILE A 529 -8.75 -9.31 0.45
C ILE A 529 -9.13 -7.84 0.59
N TYR A 530 -10.32 -7.47 0.11
CA TYR A 530 -10.82 -6.10 0.20
C TYR A 530 -11.04 -5.69 1.65
N PHE A 531 -11.34 -6.63 2.55
CA PHE A 531 -11.45 -6.34 3.97
C PHE A 531 -10.08 -6.00 4.57
N ILE A 532 -9.04 -6.79 4.25
CA ILE A 532 -7.67 -6.50 4.70
C ILE A 532 -7.20 -5.15 4.16
N ASP A 533 -7.48 -4.84 2.89
CA ASP A 533 -7.17 -3.53 2.30
C ASP A 533 -7.90 -2.40 3.02
N ALA A 534 -9.20 -2.57 3.30
CA ALA A 534 -9.96 -1.58 4.05
C ALA A 534 -9.44 -1.38 5.49
N LEU A 535 -8.97 -2.43 6.17
CA LEU A 535 -8.31 -2.32 7.48
C LEU A 535 -7.00 -1.53 7.38
N ASN A 536 -6.18 -1.82 6.37
CA ASN A 536 -4.93 -1.11 6.10
C ASN A 536 -5.21 0.39 5.88
N ASP A 537 -6.25 0.74 5.14
CA ASP A 537 -6.63 2.13 4.90
C ASP A 537 -7.15 2.83 6.17
N ILE A 538 -7.86 2.12 7.06
CA ILE A 538 -8.23 2.65 8.38
C ILE A 538 -6.99 2.91 9.24
N ILE A 539 -5.97 2.05 9.17
CA ILE A 539 -4.68 2.26 9.85
C ILE A 539 -4.02 3.53 9.31
N ILE A 540 -3.97 3.72 7.98
CA ILE A 540 -3.44 4.94 7.35
C ILE A 540 -4.18 6.17 7.86
N LEU A 541 -5.51 6.20 7.77
CA LEU A 541 -6.31 7.32 8.25
C LEU A 541 -6.06 7.61 9.73
N SER A 542 -5.92 6.57 10.56
CA SER A 542 -5.59 6.70 11.97
C SER A 542 -4.24 7.39 12.18
N VAL A 543 -3.22 7.01 11.40
CA VAL A 543 -1.93 7.69 11.44
C VAL A 543 -2.03 9.13 10.94
N ILE A 544 -2.74 9.41 9.85
CA ILE A 544 -2.97 10.79 9.37
C ILE A 544 -3.61 11.68 10.44
N ILE A 545 -4.55 11.14 11.21
CA ILE A 545 -5.18 11.85 12.33
C ILE A 545 -4.15 12.12 13.45
N LEU A 546 -3.29 11.16 13.77
CA LEU A 546 -2.23 11.32 14.77
C LEU A 546 -1.16 12.33 14.34
N VAL A 547 -0.72 12.29 13.08
CA VAL A 547 0.18 13.30 12.49
C VAL A 547 -0.48 14.67 12.57
N GLY A 548 -1.75 14.80 12.20
CA GLY A 548 -2.50 16.04 12.34
C GLY A 548 -2.53 16.56 13.78
N ASN A 549 -2.75 15.69 14.76
CA ASN A 549 -2.72 16.07 16.18
C ASN A 549 -1.34 16.59 16.61
N LEU A 550 -0.26 15.95 16.15
CA LEU A 550 1.10 16.39 16.40
C LEU A 550 1.35 17.76 15.76
N MET A 551 1.05 17.90 14.48
CA MET A 551 1.23 19.15 13.72
C MET A 551 0.39 20.30 14.29
N GLN A 552 -0.83 20.01 14.75
CA GLN A 552 -1.69 20.99 15.40
C GLN A 552 -1.12 21.47 16.73
N LYS A 553 -0.42 20.61 17.48
CA LYS A 553 0.32 21.05 18.67
C LYS A 553 1.49 21.94 18.28
N ILE A 554 2.26 21.60 17.25
CA ILE A 554 3.42 22.39 16.82
C ILE A 554 2.98 23.78 16.31
N TRP A 555 2.03 23.84 15.39
CA TRP A 555 1.68 25.09 14.69
C TRP A 555 0.52 25.87 15.28
N LYS A 556 -0.41 25.19 15.97
CA LYS A 556 -1.68 25.78 16.41
C LYS A 556 -2.49 26.42 15.24
N LYS A 557 -2.25 25.98 13.99
CA LYS A 557 -2.91 26.47 12.77
C LYS A 557 -3.71 25.33 12.09
N PRO A 558 -5.03 25.24 12.33
CA PRO A 558 -5.88 24.16 11.80
C PRO A 558 -5.79 23.98 10.29
N PHE A 559 -5.71 25.09 9.54
CA PHE A 559 -5.64 25.07 8.08
C PHE A 559 -4.37 24.39 7.56
N LEU A 560 -3.20 24.80 8.07
CA LEU A 560 -1.92 24.24 7.61
C LEU A 560 -1.80 22.77 8.02
N THR A 561 -2.27 22.41 9.21
CA THR A 561 -2.39 21.02 9.65
C THR A 561 -3.26 20.21 8.69
N ALA A 562 -4.46 20.70 8.36
CA ALA A 562 -5.38 20.00 7.47
C ALA A 562 -4.82 19.83 6.06
N LEU A 563 -4.11 20.84 5.54
CA LEU A 563 -3.43 20.76 4.25
C LEU A 563 -2.39 19.61 4.21
N LEU A 564 -1.59 19.48 5.26
CA LEU A 564 -0.63 18.40 5.36
C LEU A 564 -1.28 17.03 5.57
N GLN A 565 -2.37 16.95 6.34
CA GLN A 565 -3.13 15.71 6.49
C GLN A 565 -3.70 15.24 5.16
N SER A 566 -4.34 16.15 4.43
CA SER A 566 -4.84 15.92 3.08
C SER A 566 -3.74 15.45 2.14
N PHE A 567 -2.61 16.17 2.10
CA PHE A 567 -1.47 15.80 1.26
C PHE A 567 -0.94 14.41 1.62
N LEU A 568 -0.65 14.15 2.90
CA LEU A 568 -0.05 12.89 3.34
C LEU A 568 -0.99 11.71 3.10
N LEU A 569 -2.31 11.87 3.27
CA LEU A 569 -3.28 10.82 2.96
C LEU A 569 -3.15 10.38 1.50
N PHE A 570 -3.20 11.31 0.55
CA PHE A 570 -3.16 10.95 -0.87
C PHE A 570 -1.76 10.60 -1.36
N PHE A 571 -0.72 11.11 -0.72
CA PHE A 571 0.64 10.63 -0.94
C PHE A 571 0.77 9.13 -0.63
N LEU A 572 0.05 8.64 0.39
CA LEU A 572 0.03 7.22 0.78
C LEU A 572 -0.95 6.36 -0.03
N LEU A 573 -2.11 6.91 -0.44
CA LEU A 573 -3.15 6.15 -1.14
C LEU A 573 -2.98 6.08 -2.66
N LEU A 574 -2.54 7.16 -3.31
CA LEU A 574 -2.42 7.21 -4.77
C LEU A 574 -1.43 6.19 -5.37
N PRO A 575 -0.33 5.81 -4.70
CA PRO A 575 0.53 4.76 -5.21
C PRO A 575 -0.19 3.41 -5.37
N ARG A 576 -1.18 3.12 -4.54
CA ARG A 576 -1.97 1.87 -4.57
C ARG A 576 -3.10 1.86 -5.61
N GLY A 577 -3.52 3.03 -6.08
CA GLY A 577 -4.65 3.15 -6.99
C GLY A 577 -4.28 2.76 -8.43
N GLN A 578 -5.04 1.82 -9.01
CA GLN A 578 -5.09 1.63 -10.46
C GLN A 578 -5.67 2.88 -11.12
N MET A 579 -5.01 3.35 -12.18
CA MET A 579 -5.49 4.44 -13.04
C MET A 579 -6.25 3.82 -14.21
N THR A 580 -7.58 3.81 -14.15
CA THR A 580 -8.40 3.28 -15.25
C THR A 580 -9.15 4.41 -15.96
N LEU A 581 -9.44 4.20 -17.24
CA LEU A 581 -10.37 5.04 -18.00
C LEU A 581 -11.76 4.42 -17.87
N LEU A 582 -12.76 5.22 -17.48
CA LEU A 582 -14.16 4.86 -17.67
C LEU A 582 -14.41 4.91 -19.18
N PHE A 583 -14.64 3.74 -19.78
CA PHE A 583 -15.21 3.62 -21.12
C PHE A 583 -16.72 3.45 -21.01
#